data_AF-A0A814ZH47-F1
#
_entry.id   AF-A0A814ZH47-F1
#
_cell.length_a   1.000
_cell.length_b   1.000
_cell.length_c   1.000
_cell.angle_alpha   90.00
_cell.angle_beta   90.00
_cell.angle_gamma   90.00
#
_symmetry.space_group_name_H-M   'P 1'
#
loop_
_entity.id
_entity.type
_entity.pdbx_description
1 polymer ?
#
loop_
_entity_poly.entity_id
_entity_poly.type
_entity_poly.pdbx_seq_one_letter_code
_entity_poly.pdbx_strand_id
1 'polypeptide(L)'
;MMYCMLFASLLLIGFSESHTVQATTSINQTCLNFGHRNNCQFYKCFEERFPCGPNYWMSKWGYKYCTRMRKSLSNLDGNGQELIKQISTCLTNKLIKQRYYTMNVINCENLRLAGQRIVHECYITSAELFCNAFKGKNRNCFNQLIDNEDRQDLTLIRTLLAVGQRCTPKKGLADMRPNGKMDKCIPTPNP
;
A
#
# COMPACT_ATOMS: atom_id res chain seq x y z
N MET A 1 36.25 35.22 -30.17
CA MET A 1 36.38 33.76 -29.96
C MET A 1 35.73 33.38 -28.64
N MET A 2 34.40 33.31 -28.57
CA MET A 2 33.72 33.07 -27.28
C MET A 2 32.31 32.49 -27.45
N TYR A 3 32.13 31.38 -28.16
CA TYR A 3 30.91 30.56 -28.10
C TYR A 3 31.20 29.15 -28.65
N CYS A 4 31.68 28.22 -27.80
CA CYS A 4 31.79 26.81 -28.17
C CYS A 4 31.73 25.83 -26.99
N MET A 5 31.11 26.21 -25.86
CA MET A 5 31.04 25.37 -24.65
C MET A 5 29.63 25.35 -24.05
N LEU A 6 28.60 25.00 -24.81
CA LEU A 6 27.23 24.94 -24.28
C LEU A 6 26.36 23.75 -24.75
N PHE A 7 26.93 22.66 -25.28
CA PHE A 7 26.14 21.48 -25.67
C PHE A 7 26.86 20.14 -25.39
N ALA A 8 27.19 19.85 -24.14
CA ALA A 8 27.74 18.54 -23.75
C ALA A 8 27.15 18.00 -22.43
N SER A 9 25.89 18.29 -22.14
CA SER A 9 25.22 17.83 -20.91
C SER A 9 23.80 17.29 -21.15
N LEU A 10 23.58 16.70 -22.33
CA LEU A 10 22.43 15.82 -22.58
C LEU A 10 22.94 14.40 -22.76
N LEU A 11 22.27 13.45 -22.10
CA LEU A 11 22.47 11.99 -22.11
C LEU A 11 23.27 11.37 -20.96
N LEU A 12 22.99 11.76 -19.72
CA LEU A 12 22.85 10.71 -18.68
C LEU A 12 21.41 10.22 -18.71
N ILE A 13 21.03 9.52 -19.79
CA ILE A 13 19.87 8.62 -19.72
C ILE A 13 20.32 7.51 -18.78
N GLY A 14 20.02 7.66 -17.49
CA GLY A 14 20.09 6.56 -16.55
C GLY A 14 19.16 5.48 -17.08
N PHE A 15 19.72 4.45 -17.69
CA PHE A 15 18.99 3.22 -17.95
C PHE A 15 18.53 2.73 -16.58
N SER A 16 17.26 2.91 -16.28
CA SER A 16 16.64 2.27 -15.12
C SER A 16 16.75 0.78 -15.38
N GLU A 17 17.78 0.15 -14.82
CA GLU A 17 17.95 -1.30 -14.94
C GLU A 17 16.66 -1.95 -14.47
N SER A 18 16.07 -2.72 -15.38
CA SER A 18 14.89 -3.53 -15.11
C SER A 18 15.23 -4.55 -14.01
N HIS A 19 15.05 -4.16 -12.74
CA HIS A 19 15.38 -5.01 -11.60
C HIS A 19 14.45 -6.22 -11.59
N THR A 20 14.95 -7.30 -12.18
CA THR A 20 14.25 -8.55 -12.39
C THR A 20 14.89 -9.60 -11.50
N VAL A 21 14.07 -10.27 -10.69
CA VAL A 21 14.53 -11.30 -9.76
C VAL A 21 13.89 -12.64 -10.10
N GLN A 22 14.69 -13.69 -9.98
CA GLN A 22 14.23 -15.08 -10.07
C GLN A 22 13.64 -15.51 -8.72
N ALA A 23 12.69 -16.44 -8.75
CA ALA A 23 12.21 -17.08 -7.54
C ALA A 23 13.35 -17.86 -6.86
N THR A 24 13.63 -17.56 -5.59
CA THR A 24 14.71 -18.20 -4.81
C THR A 24 14.28 -19.50 -4.15
N THR A 25 12.98 -19.70 -4.01
CA THR A 25 12.36 -20.84 -3.34
C THR A 25 11.29 -21.47 -4.24
N SER A 26 10.71 -22.61 -3.86
CA SER A 26 9.52 -23.19 -4.49
C SER A 26 8.24 -22.50 -3.98
N ILE A 27 7.10 -22.74 -4.65
CA ILE A 27 5.82 -22.17 -4.22
C ILE A 27 5.47 -22.76 -2.85
N ASN A 28 5.36 -21.91 -1.83
CA ASN A 28 5.05 -22.34 -0.47
C ASN A 28 3.53 -22.22 -0.18
N GLN A 29 2.85 -23.35 0.05
CA GLN A 29 1.41 -23.35 0.34
C GLN A 29 1.07 -22.63 1.66
N THR A 30 1.97 -22.66 2.65
CA THR A 30 1.81 -21.89 3.90
C THR A 30 1.80 -20.39 3.63
N CYS A 31 2.63 -19.91 2.70
CA CYS A 31 2.62 -18.50 2.28
C CYS A 31 1.27 -18.13 1.65
N LEU A 32 0.77 -18.94 0.71
CA LEU A 32 -0.56 -18.72 0.11
C LEU A 32 -1.66 -18.70 1.18
N ASN A 33 -1.61 -19.61 2.15
CA ASN A 33 -2.54 -19.65 3.27
C ASN A 33 -2.46 -18.40 4.16
N PHE A 34 -1.27 -17.81 4.37
CA PHE A 34 -1.15 -16.51 5.02
C PHE A 34 -1.90 -15.42 4.24
N GLY A 35 -1.77 -15.40 2.92
CA GLY A 35 -2.48 -14.43 2.07
C GLY A 35 -4.00 -14.58 2.17
N HIS A 36 -4.52 -15.81 2.08
CA HIS A 36 -5.94 -16.10 2.23
C HIS A 36 -6.51 -15.76 3.62
N ARG A 37 -5.68 -15.77 4.66
CA ARG A 37 -6.06 -15.44 6.04
C ARG A 37 -5.72 -14.00 6.44
N ASN A 38 -5.32 -13.14 5.50
CA ASN A 38 -4.88 -11.76 5.77
C ASN A 38 -3.79 -11.67 6.85
N ASN A 39 -2.88 -12.63 6.86
CA ASN A 39 -1.73 -12.63 7.74
C ASN A 39 -0.57 -11.88 7.05
N CYS A 40 -0.01 -10.87 7.72
CA CYS A 40 1.06 -10.06 7.17
C CYS A 40 2.33 -10.86 6.83
N GLN A 41 2.52 -12.05 7.39
CA GLN A 41 3.61 -12.96 6.99
C GLN A 41 3.57 -13.31 5.51
N PHE A 42 2.41 -13.21 4.83
CA PHE A 42 2.32 -13.34 3.38
C PHE A 42 3.32 -12.44 2.66
N TYR A 43 3.44 -11.17 3.05
CA TYR A 43 4.33 -10.22 2.40
C TYR A 43 5.81 -10.53 2.62
N LYS A 44 6.16 -11.07 3.80
CA LYS A 44 7.53 -11.54 4.09
C LYS A 44 7.89 -12.75 3.26
N CYS A 45 7.03 -13.76 3.23
CA CYS A 45 7.24 -14.93 2.39
C CYS A 45 7.23 -14.60 0.89
N PHE A 46 6.48 -13.56 0.47
CA PHE A 46 6.54 -13.05 -0.90
C PHE A 46 7.93 -12.46 -1.19
N GLU A 47 8.42 -11.57 -0.33
CA GLU A 47 9.75 -10.98 -0.44
C GLU A 47 10.88 -12.03 -0.39
N GLU A 48 10.76 -13.04 0.47
CA GLU A 48 11.73 -14.14 0.53
C GLU A 48 11.83 -14.90 -0.79
N ARG A 49 10.68 -15.15 -1.44
CA ARG A 49 10.63 -15.80 -2.76
C ARG A 49 11.19 -14.88 -3.84
N PHE A 50 10.89 -13.60 -3.80
CA PHE A 50 11.33 -12.60 -4.78
C PHE A 50 12.00 -11.42 -4.07
N PRO A 51 13.32 -11.50 -3.83
CA PRO A 51 14.04 -10.55 -2.99
C PRO A 51 14.32 -9.24 -3.74
N CYS A 52 13.28 -8.44 -3.93
CA CYS A 52 13.36 -7.12 -4.54
C CYS A 52 14.10 -6.13 -3.62
N GLY A 53 13.99 -6.31 -2.31
CA GLY A 53 14.67 -5.53 -1.28
C GLY A 53 13.72 -4.58 -0.52
N PRO A 54 14.22 -3.96 0.56
CA PRO A 54 13.40 -3.24 1.54
C PRO A 54 12.69 -2.00 0.97
N ASN A 55 13.17 -1.46 -0.14
CA ASN A 55 12.60 -0.29 -0.81
C ASN A 55 11.43 -0.61 -1.74
N TYR A 56 11.19 -1.90 -2.02
CA TYR A 56 10.14 -2.33 -2.94
C TYR A 56 8.84 -2.67 -2.21
N TRP A 57 7.82 -2.97 -3.01
CA TRP A 57 6.43 -2.96 -2.58
C TRP A 57 6.10 -3.92 -1.45
N MET A 58 6.56 -5.17 -1.49
CA MET A 58 6.18 -6.19 -0.50
C MET A 58 6.64 -5.80 0.90
N SER A 59 7.87 -5.30 1.03
CA SER A 59 8.41 -4.82 2.30
C SER A 59 7.94 -3.40 2.67
N LYS A 60 8.20 -2.40 1.79
CA LYS A 60 7.97 -0.98 2.08
C LYS A 60 6.50 -0.63 2.26
N TRP A 61 5.62 -1.27 1.49
CA TRP A 61 4.19 -0.96 1.51
C TRP A 61 3.36 -2.11 2.08
N GLY A 62 3.45 -3.31 1.50
CA GLY A 62 2.63 -4.46 1.86
C GLY A 62 2.74 -4.83 3.35
N TYR A 63 3.92 -5.28 3.79
CA TYR A 63 4.15 -5.71 5.16
C TYR A 63 3.98 -4.57 6.18
N LYS A 64 4.57 -3.41 5.89
CA LYS A 64 4.50 -2.20 6.72
C LYS A 64 3.05 -1.83 7.04
N TYR A 65 2.23 -1.60 6.02
CA TYR A 65 0.86 -1.14 6.21
C TYR A 65 -0.06 -2.25 6.70
N CYS A 66 0.15 -3.51 6.30
CA CYS A 66 -0.57 -4.64 6.89
C CYS A 66 -0.39 -4.68 8.41
N THR A 67 0.86 -4.56 8.88
CA THR A 67 1.17 -4.63 10.32
C THR A 67 0.55 -3.47 11.08
N ARG A 68 0.62 -2.24 10.53
CA ARG A 68 0.00 -1.07 11.14
C ARG A 68 -1.51 -1.19 11.23
N MET A 69 -2.16 -1.58 10.14
CA MET A 69 -3.60 -1.80 10.09
C MET A 69 -4.04 -2.84 11.13
N ARG A 70 -3.32 -3.95 11.26
CA ARG A 70 -3.60 -4.96 12.30
C ARG A 70 -3.48 -4.39 13.72
N LYS A 71 -2.44 -3.60 14.00
CA LYS A 71 -2.21 -2.98 15.31
C LYS A 71 -3.26 -1.92 15.66
N SER A 72 -3.91 -1.30 14.67
CA SER A 72 -4.94 -0.28 14.91
C SER A 72 -6.37 -0.85 15.04
N LEU A 73 -6.60 -2.13 14.72
CA LEU A 73 -7.95 -2.69 14.63
C LEU A 73 -8.79 -2.45 15.90
N SER A 74 -8.20 -2.64 17.08
CA SER A 74 -8.90 -2.46 18.36
C SER A 74 -9.30 -1.01 18.65
N ASN A 75 -8.67 -0.03 17.99
CA ASN A 75 -8.93 1.40 18.18
C ASN A 75 -9.98 1.95 17.20
N LEU A 76 -10.34 1.16 16.19
CA LEU A 76 -11.39 1.50 15.21
C LEU A 76 -12.75 1.01 15.71
N ASP A 77 -13.82 1.69 15.28
CA ASP A 77 -15.17 1.14 15.40
C ASP A 77 -15.43 0.05 14.34
N GLY A 78 -16.64 -0.54 14.36
CA GLY A 78 -17.02 -1.60 13.43
C GLY A 78 -16.87 -1.24 11.95
N ASN A 79 -17.18 0.00 11.55
CA ASN A 79 -17.01 0.41 10.15
C ASN A 79 -15.53 0.48 9.76
N GLY A 80 -14.68 0.96 10.67
CA GLY A 80 -13.24 1.03 10.44
C GLY A 80 -12.59 -0.35 10.37
N GLN A 81 -13.00 -1.27 11.25
CA GLN A 81 -12.55 -2.67 11.23
C GLN A 81 -12.97 -3.40 9.96
N GLU A 82 -14.23 -3.23 9.54
CA GLU A 82 -14.74 -3.87 8.33
C GLU A 82 -14.04 -3.34 7.07
N LEU A 83 -13.79 -2.03 6.98
CA LEU A 83 -13.01 -1.47 5.88
C LEU A 83 -11.60 -2.08 5.79
N ILE A 84 -10.87 -2.14 6.91
CA ILE A 84 -9.51 -2.72 6.93
C ILE A 84 -9.54 -4.19 6.51
N LYS A 85 -10.50 -4.96 7.01
CA LYS A 85 -10.66 -6.37 6.66
C LYS A 85 -10.96 -6.53 5.18
N GLN A 86 -11.87 -5.75 4.63
CA GLN A 86 -12.25 -5.79 3.21
C GLN A 86 -11.05 -5.45 2.31
N ILE A 87 -10.34 -4.36 2.61
CA ILE A 87 -9.17 -3.95 1.83
C ILE A 87 -8.08 -5.01 1.92
N SER A 88 -7.72 -5.46 3.12
CA SER A 88 -6.65 -6.45 3.31
C SER A 88 -6.93 -7.75 2.55
N THR A 89 -8.19 -8.21 2.61
CA THR A 89 -8.66 -9.39 1.85
C THR A 89 -8.57 -9.18 0.36
N CYS A 90 -9.01 -8.02 -0.13
CA CYS A 90 -8.95 -7.69 -1.55
C CYS A 90 -7.50 -7.68 -2.07
N LEU A 91 -6.58 -7.07 -1.31
CA LEU A 91 -5.18 -6.92 -1.70
C LEU A 91 -4.49 -8.27 -1.88
N THR A 92 -4.52 -9.13 -0.86
CA THR A 92 -3.85 -10.43 -0.91
C THR A 92 -4.49 -11.34 -1.95
N ASN A 93 -5.82 -11.35 -2.05
CA ASN A 93 -6.52 -12.14 -3.07
C ASN A 93 -6.19 -11.70 -4.49
N LYS A 94 -6.07 -10.39 -4.77
CA LYS A 94 -5.67 -9.92 -6.11
C LYS A 94 -4.25 -10.33 -6.44
N LEU A 95 -3.31 -10.21 -5.50
CA LEU A 95 -1.93 -10.64 -5.70
C LEU A 95 -1.83 -12.15 -6.02
N ILE A 96 -2.61 -12.98 -5.32
CA ILE A 96 -2.66 -14.44 -5.55
C ILE A 96 -3.36 -14.77 -6.88
N LYS A 97 -4.55 -14.21 -7.13
CA LYS A 97 -5.34 -14.49 -8.34
C LYS A 97 -4.66 -14.01 -9.63
N GLN A 98 -3.93 -12.90 -9.57
CA GLN A 98 -3.11 -12.41 -10.68
C GLN A 98 -1.75 -13.13 -10.79
N ARG A 99 -1.56 -14.23 -10.04
CA ARG A 99 -0.43 -15.16 -10.15
C ARG A 99 0.95 -14.59 -9.79
N TYR A 100 1.08 -13.35 -9.28
CA TYR A 100 2.39 -12.76 -8.99
C TYR A 100 3.24 -13.63 -8.05
N TYR A 101 2.65 -14.26 -7.03
CA TYR A 101 3.40 -15.15 -6.13
C TYR A 101 3.85 -16.45 -6.82
N THR A 102 3.07 -16.97 -7.77
CA THR A 102 3.32 -18.25 -8.43
C THR A 102 4.16 -18.15 -9.70
N MET A 103 4.65 -16.97 -10.05
CA MET A 103 5.59 -16.79 -11.15
C MET A 103 6.97 -17.40 -10.82
N ASN A 104 7.82 -17.55 -11.83
CA ASN A 104 9.23 -17.94 -11.66
C ASN A 104 10.17 -16.73 -11.73
N VAL A 105 9.73 -15.65 -12.37
CA VAL A 105 10.51 -14.41 -12.56
C VAL A 105 9.58 -13.24 -12.30
N ILE A 106 10.08 -12.19 -11.65
CA ILE A 106 9.33 -10.95 -11.48
C ILE A 106 10.21 -9.73 -11.70
N ASN A 107 9.68 -8.72 -12.37
CA ASN A 107 10.27 -7.39 -12.37
C ASN A 107 9.71 -6.64 -11.15
N CYS A 108 10.61 -6.21 -10.26
CA CYS A 108 10.28 -5.60 -8.98
C CYS A 108 9.55 -4.26 -9.11
N GLU A 109 9.84 -3.50 -10.17
CA GLU A 109 9.19 -2.23 -10.46
C GLU A 109 7.77 -2.46 -11.01
N ASN A 110 7.58 -3.43 -11.89
CA ASN A 110 6.28 -3.85 -12.37
C ASN A 110 5.40 -4.38 -11.22
N LEU A 111 5.99 -5.14 -10.29
CA LEU A 111 5.28 -5.59 -9.08
C LEU A 111 4.88 -4.39 -8.21
N ARG A 112 5.73 -3.38 -8.08
CA ARG A 112 5.41 -2.15 -7.34
C ARG A 112 4.24 -1.40 -7.96
N LEU A 113 4.27 -1.18 -9.26
CA LEU A 113 3.17 -0.55 -10.01
C LEU A 113 1.89 -1.38 -9.93
N ALA A 114 1.99 -2.70 -10.03
CA ALA A 114 0.86 -3.60 -9.86
C ALA A 114 0.26 -3.51 -8.45
N GLY A 115 1.09 -3.49 -7.42
CA GLY A 115 0.67 -3.33 -6.03
C GLY A 115 -0.08 -2.01 -5.79
N GLN A 116 0.43 -0.91 -6.33
CA GLN A 116 -0.22 0.40 -6.31
C GLN A 116 -1.60 0.38 -6.98
N ARG A 117 -1.70 -0.20 -8.18
CA ARG A 117 -2.97 -0.38 -8.89
C ARG A 117 -3.95 -1.25 -8.11
N ILE A 118 -3.48 -2.35 -7.52
CA ILE A 118 -4.30 -3.25 -6.70
C ILE A 118 -4.85 -2.52 -5.47
N VAL A 119 -4.04 -1.69 -4.80
CA VAL A 119 -4.51 -0.80 -3.72
C VAL A 119 -5.62 0.10 -4.20
N HIS A 120 -5.40 0.81 -5.31
CA HIS A 120 -6.41 1.68 -5.89
C HIS A 120 -7.74 0.95 -6.13
N GLU A 121 -7.70 -0.19 -6.83
CA GLU A 121 -8.88 -1.01 -7.12
C GLU A 121 -9.60 -1.49 -5.85
N CYS A 122 -8.86 -1.89 -4.82
CA CYS A 122 -9.45 -2.36 -3.56
C CYS A 122 -10.16 -1.26 -2.77
N TYR A 123 -9.63 -0.04 -2.74
CA TYR A 123 -10.32 1.10 -2.15
C TYR A 123 -11.56 1.50 -2.95
N ILE A 124 -11.42 1.54 -4.27
CA ILE A 124 -12.50 1.90 -5.21
C ILE A 124 -13.68 0.94 -5.13
N THR A 125 -13.42 -0.36 -5.03
CA THR A 125 -14.46 -1.39 -4.84
C THR A 125 -15.05 -1.38 -3.43
N SER A 126 -14.34 -0.82 -2.45
CA SER A 126 -14.80 -0.69 -1.05
C SER A 126 -15.30 0.73 -0.73
N ALA A 127 -15.70 1.51 -1.74
CA ALA A 127 -15.97 2.92 -1.57
C ALA A 127 -17.06 3.23 -0.54
N GLU A 128 -18.15 2.46 -0.51
CA GLU A 128 -19.22 2.65 0.46
C GLU A 128 -18.73 2.47 1.91
N LEU A 129 -18.01 1.38 2.17
CA LEU A 129 -17.35 1.14 3.46
C LEU A 129 -16.36 2.25 3.80
N PHE A 130 -15.59 2.72 2.81
CA PHE A 130 -14.66 3.84 3.00
C PHE A 130 -15.39 5.10 3.46
N CYS A 131 -16.48 5.46 2.79
CA CYS A 131 -17.26 6.66 3.11
C CYS A 131 -17.90 6.60 4.50
N ASN A 132 -18.29 5.40 4.94
CA ASN A 132 -18.83 5.17 6.29
C ASN A 132 -17.75 5.12 7.37
N ALA A 133 -16.61 4.51 7.07
CA ALA A 133 -15.49 4.39 7.99
C ALA A 133 -14.81 5.74 8.25
N PHE A 134 -14.76 6.66 7.28
CA PHE A 134 -14.23 8.02 7.46
C PHE A 134 -15.25 8.99 8.10
N LYS A 135 -15.78 8.58 9.25
CA LYS A 135 -16.64 9.36 10.16
C LYS A 135 -16.08 9.28 11.59
N GLY A 136 -16.26 10.33 12.39
CA GLY A 136 -15.90 10.32 13.82
C GLY A 136 -14.44 9.92 14.11
N LYS A 137 -14.24 9.08 15.13
CA LYS A 137 -12.92 8.68 15.67
C LYS A 137 -12.02 7.95 14.66
N ASN A 138 -12.61 7.16 13.76
CA ASN A 138 -11.86 6.39 12.77
C ASN A 138 -11.02 7.27 11.85
N ARG A 139 -11.51 8.48 11.53
CA ARG A 139 -10.77 9.43 10.70
C ARG A 139 -9.40 9.76 11.27
N ASN A 140 -9.34 10.00 12.58
CA ASN A 140 -8.08 10.29 13.28
C ASN A 140 -7.15 9.06 13.24
N CYS A 141 -7.71 7.86 13.36
CA CYS A 141 -6.95 6.61 13.27
C CYS A 141 -6.40 6.33 11.88
N PHE A 142 -7.21 6.49 10.82
CA PHE A 142 -6.74 6.32 9.45
C PHE A 142 -5.66 7.33 9.07
N ASN A 143 -5.73 8.55 9.61
CA ASN A 143 -4.65 9.53 9.40
C ASN A 143 -3.32 9.09 10.05
N GLN A 144 -3.36 8.44 11.21
CA GLN A 144 -2.17 7.92 11.89
C GLN A 144 -1.59 6.67 11.22
N LEU A 145 -2.41 5.93 10.45
CA LEU A 145 -1.94 4.77 9.70
C LEU A 145 -0.91 5.13 8.65
N ILE A 146 -1.06 6.29 7.99
CA ILE A 146 -0.16 6.77 6.96
C ILE A 146 1.06 7.45 7.58
N ASP A 147 2.24 6.90 7.30
CA ASP A 147 3.50 7.49 7.73
C ASP A 147 3.70 8.87 7.14
N ASN A 148 4.35 9.76 7.91
CA ASN A 148 4.58 11.14 7.48
C ASN A 148 5.29 11.22 6.12
N GLU A 149 6.27 10.34 5.89
CA GLU A 149 7.01 10.24 4.63
C GLU A 149 6.12 9.85 3.43
N ASP A 150 5.09 9.04 3.68
CA ASP A 150 4.21 8.49 2.64
C ASP A 150 2.98 9.38 2.40
N ARG A 151 2.75 10.43 3.21
CA ARG A 151 1.61 11.36 3.06
C ARG A 151 1.63 12.15 1.76
N GLN A 152 2.82 12.33 1.18
CA GLN A 152 3.02 13.04 -0.08
C GLN A 152 3.01 12.09 -1.29
N ASP A 153 2.81 10.79 -1.07
CA ASP A 153 2.72 9.83 -2.17
C ASP A 153 1.51 10.15 -3.06
N LEU A 154 1.79 10.55 -4.30
CA LEU A 154 0.77 10.96 -5.25
C LEU A 154 -0.21 9.83 -5.60
N THR A 155 0.20 8.58 -5.48
CA THR A 155 -0.65 7.41 -5.77
C THR A 155 -1.67 7.19 -4.67
N LEU A 156 -1.24 7.31 -3.42
CA LEU A 156 -2.12 7.32 -2.26
C LEU A 156 -3.11 8.49 -2.35
N ILE A 157 -2.62 9.71 -2.61
CA ILE A 157 -3.47 10.91 -2.75
C ILE A 157 -4.52 10.71 -3.86
N ARG A 158 -4.12 10.24 -5.03
CA ARG A 158 -5.04 9.95 -6.15
C ARG A 158 -6.08 8.90 -5.77
N THR A 159 -5.68 7.86 -5.06
CA THR A 159 -6.60 6.82 -4.58
C THR A 159 -7.62 7.38 -3.59
N LEU A 160 -7.17 8.17 -2.60
CA LEU A 160 -8.04 8.82 -1.62
C LEU A 160 -9.03 9.79 -2.28
N LEU A 161 -8.57 10.61 -3.22
CA LEU A 161 -9.45 11.50 -4.00
C LEU A 161 -10.48 10.69 -4.79
N ALA A 162 -10.05 9.66 -5.52
CA ALA A 162 -10.93 8.88 -6.38
C ALA A 162 -12.01 8.12 -5.58
N VAL A 163 -11.66 7.54 -4.42
CA VAL A 163 -12.65 6.89 -3.55
C VAL A 163 -13.55 7.93 -2.87
N GLY A 164 -13.03 9.10 -2.49
CA GLY A 164 -13.80 10.19 -1.90
C GLY A 164 -14.86 10.77 -2.85
N GLN A 165 -14.59 10.79 -4.16
CA GLN A 165 -15.56 11.16 -5.19
C GLN A 165 -16.74 10.20 -5.32
N ARG A 166 -16.66 9.00 -4.74
CA ARG A 166 -17.75 8.01 -4.68
C ARG A 166 -18.62 8.16 -3.42
N CYS A 167 -18.26 9.04 -2.48
CA CYS A 167 -19.06 9.29 -1.29
C CYS A 167 -20.26 10.18 -1.59
N THR A 168 -21.30 10.07 -0.76
CA THR A 168 -22.43 11.01 -0.72
C THR A 168 -22.64 11.52 0.71
N PRO A 169 -22.42 12.83 0.99
CA PRO A 169 -21.81 13.80 0.08
C PRO A 169 -20.37 13.42 -0.29
N LYS A 170 -19.90 13.92 -1.45
CA LYS A 170 -18.51 13.72 -1.92
C LYS A 170 -17.52 14.19 -0.86
N LYS A 171 -16.43 13.44 -0.68
CA LYS A 171 -15.37 13.76 0.28
C LYS A 171 -14.09 14.14 -0.46
N GLY A 172 -13.49 15.27 -0.09
CA GLY A 172 -12.15 15.69 -0.52
C GLY A 172 -11.07 15.30 0.49
N LEU A 173 -9.82 15.68 0.22
CA LEU A 173 -8.70 15.43 1.15
C LEU A 173 -8.89 16.15 2.49
N ALA A 174 -9.52 17.33 2.50
CA ALA A 174 -9.80 18.07 3.72
C ALA A 174 -10.70 17.29 4.68
N ASP A 175 -11.69 16.54 4.14
CA ASP A 175 -12.60 15.71 4.93
C ASP A 175 -11.89 14.52 5.61
N MET A 176 -10.72 14.14 5.09
CA MET A 176 -9.89 13.03 5.56
C MET A 176 -8.77 13.47 6.52
N ARG A 177 -8.61 14.78 6.73
CA ARG A 177 -7.70 15.32 7.75
C ARG A 177 -8.24 15.06 9.16
N PRO A 178 -7.38 14.93 10.18
CA PRO A 178 -7.84 14.76 11.55
C PRO A 178 -8.73 15.94 11.96
N ASN A 179 -9.73 15.68 12.81
CA ASN A 179 -10.48 16.72 13.48
C ASN A 179 -10.27 16.63 15.00
N GLY A 180 -9.99 17.78 15.62
CA GLY A 180 -9.84 17.86 17.08
C GLY A 180 -8.62 17.11 17.61
N LYS A 181 -8.69 16.73 18.90
CA LYS A 181 -7.61 16.05 19.61
C LYS A 181 -7.44 14.62 19.06
N MET A 182 -6.21 14.26 18.71
CA MET A 182 -5.91 12.92 18.18
C MET A 182 -5.71 11.94 19.34
N ASP A 183 -6.70 11.09 19.58
CA ASP A 183 -6.49 9.88 20.40
C ASP A 183 -5.45 8.99 19.70
N LYS A 184 -4.52 8.39 20.44
CA LYS A 184 -3.50 7.50 19.87
C LYS A 184 -4.17 6.21 19.37
N CYS A 185 -4.19 6.01 18.05
CA CYS A 185 -4.78 4.83 17.42
C CYS A 185 -3.77 3.75 17.03
N ILE A 186 -2.49 4.11 17.01
CA ILE A 186 -1.40 3.13 16.87
C ILE A 186 -0.60 3.21 18.18
N PRO A 187 -0.46 2.10 18.92
CA PRO A 187 0.44 2.06 20.06
C PRO A 187 1.83 2.51 19.61
N THR A 188 2.46 3.41 20.36
CA THR A 188 3.87 3.71 20.13
C THR A 188 4.64 2.39 20.21
N PRO A 189 5.58 2.11 19.30
CA PRO A 189 6.46 0.96 19.49
C PRO A 189 7.05 1.07 20.90
N ASN A 190 6.90 0.01 21.69
CA ASN A 190 7.61 -0.07 22.96
C ASN A 190 9.11 0.10 22.63
N PRO A 191 9.83 0.98 23.34
CA PRO A 191 11.26 1.16 23.14
C PRO A 191 12.02 -0.16 23.31
#